data_AF-A0A9Q0EGQ6-F1
#
_entry.id   AF-A0A9Q0EGQ6-F1
#
_cell.length_a   1.000
_cell.length_b   1.000
_cell.length_c   1.000
_cell.angle_alpha   90.00
_cell.angle_beta   90.00
_cell.angle_gamma   90.00
#
_symmetry.space_group_name_H-M   'P 1'
#
loop_
_entity.id
_entity.type
_entity.pdbx_description
1 polymer ?
#
loop_
_entity_poly.entity_id
_entity_poly.type
_entity_poly.pdbx_seq_one_letter_code
_entity_poly.pdbx_strand_id
1 'polypeptide(L)'
;MVLEATVKGLKSEVSRLSDKCLDLEGRSRRQNVRLVGIEEGHEGNNPRQFCATVLKEILELEDIQRLIRGHCTLAPKPREGERPRPFVIRVHHGDVKDRF
;
A
#
# COMPACT_ATOMS: atom_id res chain seq x y z
N MET A 1 11.94 3.46 44.82
CA MET A 1 11.14 4.43 44.05
C MET A 1 11.83 5.02 42.80
N VAL A 2 13.07 4.68 42.44
CA VAL A 2 13.66 5.10 41.14
C VAL A 2 13.24 4.14 40.01
N LEU A 3 13.31 2.84 40.25
CA LEU A 3 12.94 1.81 39.27
C LEU A 3 11.48 1.95 38.81
N GLU A 4 10.54 2.17 39.73
CA GLU A 4 9.12 2.34 39.42
C GLU A 4 8.86 3.58 38.56
N ALA A 5 9.54 4.70 38.87
CA ALA A 5 9.47 5.93 38.09
C ALA A 5 10.05 5.73 36.67
N THR A 6 11.18 5.04 36.56
CA THR A 6 11.79 4.69 35.25
C THR A 6 10.88 3.79 34.44
N VAL A 7 10.30 2.74 35.03
CA VAL A 7 9.37 1.84 34.33
C VAL A 7 8.13 2.59 33.87
N LYS A 8 7.58 3.49 34.68
CA LYS A 8 6.45 4.33 34.29
C LYS A 8 6.81 5.25 33.11
N GLY A 9 7.98 5.90 33.16
CA GLY A 9 8.47 6.74 32.07
C GLY A 9 8.65 5.99 30.76
N LEU A 10 9.29 4.82 30.81
CA LEU A 10 9.49 3.97 29.64
C LEU A 10 8.16 3.49 29.04
N LYS A 11 7.18 3.10 29.87
CA LYS A 11 5.84 2.71 29.38
C LYS A 11 5.16 3.84 28.63
N SER A 12 5.22 5.07 29.16
CA SER A 12 4.68 6.25 28.49
C SER A 12 5.38 6.55 27.17
N GLU A 13 6.71 6.40 27.13
CA GLU A 13 7.47 6.63 25.90
C GLU A 13 7.18 5.57 24.83
N VAL A 14 7.13 4.29 25.21
CA VAL A 14 6.75 3.20 24.30
C VAL A 14 5.35 3.43 23.71
N SER A 15 4.38 3.83 24.53
CA SER A 15 3.03 4.17 24.04
C SER A 15 3.08 5.31 23.02
N ARG A 16 3.76 6.41 23.35
CA ARG A 16 3.89 7.57 22.48
C ARG A 16 4.56 7.23 21.14
N LEU A 17 5.62 6.42 21.19
CA LEU A 17 6.33 5.97 19.99
C LEU A 17 5.46 5.02 19.15
N SER A 18 4.72 4.12 19.79
CA SER A 18 3.78 3.22 19.13
C SER A 18 2.70 4.01 18.39
N ASP A 19 2.06 4.97 19.06
CA ASP A 19 1.05 5.84 18.45
C ASP A 19 1.63 6.63 17.27
N LYS A 20 2.88 7.12 17.41
CA LYS A 20 3.53 7.84 16.32
C LYS A 20 3.85 6.95 15.13
N CYS A 21 4.31 5.72 15.36
CA CYS A 21 4.54 4.75 14.30
C CYS A 21 3.24 4.43 13.54
N LEU A 22 2.13 4.24 14.25
CA LEU A 22 0.81 4.01 13.65
C LEU A 22 0.36 5.22 12.78
N ASP A 23 0.52 6.45 13.27
CA ASP A 23 0.23 7.66 12.50
C ASP A 23 1.08 7.75 11.22
N LEU A 24 2.39 7.51 11.33
CA LEU A 24 3.31 7.57 10.20
C LEU A 24 3.02 6.47 9.17
N GLU A 25 2.77 5.24 9.62
CA GLU A 25 2.39 4.14 8.75
C GLU A 25 1.06 4.43 8.04
N GLY A 26 0.06 4.91 8.78
CA GLY A 26 -1.22 5.34 8.23
C GLY A 26 -1.02 6.38 7.14
N ARG A 27 -0.30 7.47 7.41
CA ARG A 27 -0.01 8.53 6.42
C ARG A 27 0.75 8.01 5.21
N SER A 28 1.73 7.13 5.42
CA SER A 28 2.49 6.54 4.32
C SER A 28 1.64 5.66 3.42
N ARG A 29 0.64 4.95 3.98
CA ARG A 29 -0.23 4.03 3.24
C ARG A 29 -1.52 4.68 2.73
N ARG A 30 -1.85 5.92 3.15
CA ARG A 30 -3.11 6.61 2.78
C ARG A 30 -3.34 6.68 1.27
N GLN A 31 -2.27 6.81 0.48
CA GLN A 31 -2.32 6.90 -0.98
C GLN A 31 -2.16 5.55 -1.68
N ASN A 32 -2.12 4.44 -0.93
CA ASN A 32 -2.04 3.13 -1.52
C ASN A 32 -3.44 2.63 -1.86
N VAL A 33 -3.62 2.13 -3.07
CA VAL A 33 -4.82 1.42 -3.53
C VAL A 33 -4.44 -0.03 -3.80
N ARG A 34 -5.38 -0.96 -3.57
CA ARG A 34 -5.19 -2.38 -3.83
C ARG A 34 -6.05 -2.82 -5.01
N LEU A 35 -5.42 -3.35 -6.05
CA LEU A 35 -6.13 -4.03 -7.14
C LEU A 35 -6.12 -5.53 -6.86
N VAL A 36 -7.29 -6.15 -6.88
CA VAL A 36 -7.50 -7.56 -6.52
C VAL A 36 -8.14 -8.28 -7.71
N GLY A 37 -7.83 -9.57 -7.88
CA GLY A 37 -8.44 -10.40 -8.92
C GLY A 37 -7.74 -10.31 -10.29
N ILE A 38 -6.59 -9.65 -10.37
CA ILE A 38 -5.75 -9.68 -11.55
C ILE A 38 -4.95 -10.99 -11.55
N GLU A 39 -5.05 -11.77 -12.62
CA GLU A 39 -4.30 -13.02 -12.76
C GLU A 39 -2.78 -12.79 -12.78
N GLU A 40 -2.06 -13.66 -12.10
CA GLU A 40 -0.60 -13.58 -12.00
C GLU A 40 0.06 -13.72 -13.38
N GLY A 41 1.14 -12.96 -13.63
CA GLY A 41 1.95 -13.10 -14.85
C GLY A 41 1.51 -12.25 -16.04
N HIS A 42 0.32 -11.64 -16.02
CA HIS A 42 -0.14 -10.72 -17.06
C HIS A 42 0.60 -9.37 -17.07
N GLU A 43 1.20 -9.03 -15.94
CA GLU A 43 1.93 -7.79 -15.68
C GLU A 43 3.26 -7.64 -16.45
N GLY A 44 3.81 -8.74 -16.96
CA GLY A 44 5.08 -8.76 -17.68
C GLY A 44 6.24 -8.16 -16.87
N ASN A 45 7.15 -7.45 -17.55
CA ASN A 45 8.35 -6.88 -16.94
C ASN A 45 8.13 -5.51 -16.28
N ASN A 46 6.95 -4.90 -16.45
CA ASN A 46 6.65 -3.57 -15.91
C ASN A 46 5.27 -3.50 -15.24
N PRO A 47 5.16 -4.01 -14.00
CA PRO A 47 3.92 -4.00 -13.22
C PRO A 47 3.30 -2.61 -13.05
N ARG A 48 4.12 -1.56 -12.97
CA ARG A 48 3.64 -0.17 -12.87
C ARG A 48 2.89 0.24 -14.14
N GLN A 49 3.44 -0.04 -15.31
CA GLN A 49 2.81 0.31 -16.59
C GLN A 49 1.56 -0.53 -16.84
N PHE A 50 1.59 -1.83 -16.49
CA PHE A 50 0.42 -2.68 -16.52
C PHE A 50 -0.73 -2.11 -15.67
N CYS A 51 -0.45 -1.79 -14.39
CA CYS A 51 -1.44 -1.18 -13.51
C CYS A 51 -2.01 0.11 -14.11
N ALA A 52 -1.15 0.97 -14.66
CA ALA A 52 -1.59 2.20 -15.28
C ALA A 52 -2.55 1.99 -16.45
N THR A 53 -2.29 1.01 -17.31
CA THR A 53 -3.19 0.65 -18.42
C THR A 53 -4.54 0.16 -17.90
N VAL A 54 -4.53 -0.77 -16.94
CA VAL A 54 -5.77 -1.31 -16.32
C VAL A 54 -6.62 -0.18 -15.73
N LEU A 55 -5.99 0.78 -15.04
CA LEU A 55 -6.71 1.90 -14.45
C LEU A 55 -7.26 2.88 -15.49
N LYS A 56 -6.54 3.08 -16.59
CA LYS A 56 -7.04 3.87 -17.71
C LYS A 56 -8.26 3.21 -18.36
N GLU A 57 -8.26 1.89 -18.49
CA GLU A 57 -9.37 1.14 -19.09
C GLU A 57 -10.61 1.09 -18.19
N ILE A 58 -10.43 0.88 -16.89
CA ILE A 58 -11.55 0.71 -15.95
C ILE A 58 -12.13 2.06 -15.49
N LEU A 59 -11.28 3.04 -15.23
CA LEU A 59 -11.66 4.30 -14.58
C LEU A 59 -11.53 5.52 -15.50
N GLU A 60 -11.19 5.31 -16.77
CA GLU A 60 -10.96 6.37 -17.77
C GLU A 60 -9.97 7.43 -17.28
N LEU A 61 -8.99 7.01 -16.47
CA LEU A 61 -7.96 7.89 -15.93
C LEU A 61 -6.90 8.14 -17.01
N GLU A 62 -6.92 9.32 -17.63
CA GLU A 62 -5.97 9.70 -18.68
C GLU A 62 -4.52 9.84 -18.17
N ASP A 63 -4.34 10.10 -16.88
CA ASP A 63 -3.09 10.63 -16.33
C ASP A 63 -2.26 9.58 -15.58
N ILE A 64 -1.79 8.59 -16.36
CA ILE A 64 -0.92 7.47 -15.97
C ILE A 64 0.36 7.93 -15.22
N GLN A 65 0.86 9.14 -15.52
CA GLN A 65 2.06 9.69 -14.90
C GLN A 65 1.94 9.86 -13.38
N ARG A 66 0.71 9.83 -12.85
CA ARG A 66 0.42 9.96 -11.42
C ARG A 66 0.63 8.68 -10.61
N LEU A 67 0.86 7.53 -11.25
CA LEU A 67 1.20 6.30 -10.53
C LEU A 67 2.67 6.33 -10.14
N ILE A 68 2.98 6.47 -8.85
CA ILE A 68 4.36 6.49 -8.36
C ILE A 68 4.94 5.06 -8.36
N ARG A 69 4.13 4.08 -7.96
CA ARG A 69 4.52 2.67 -7.84
C ARG A 69 3.35 1.76 -8.17
N GLY A 70 3.65 0.58 -8.71
CA GLY A 70 2.72 -0.53 -8.84
C GLY A 70 3.50 -1.84 -8.79
N HIS A 71 3.14 -2.73 -7.88
CA HIS A 71 3.76 -4.05 -7.75
C HIS A 71 2.81 -5.03 -7.06
N CYS A 72 2.94 -6.33 -7.32
CA CYS A 72 2.29 -7.37 -6.52
C CYS A 72 2.78 -7.34 -5.07
N THR A 73 1.91 -7.71 -4.13
CA THR A 73 2.32 -7.89 -2.73
C THR A 73 3.49 -8.88 -2.62
N LEU A 74 4.31 -8.70 -1.58
CA LEU A 74 5.44 -9.58 -1.27
C LEU A 74 5.00 -10.94 -0.68
N ALA A 75 3.72 -11.31 -0.82
CA ALA A 75 3.25 -12.63 -0.41
C ALA A 75 3.88 -13.72 -1.31
N PRO A 76 4.01 -14.96 -0.82
CA PRO A 76 4.39 -16.10 -1.65
C PRO A 76 3.50 -16.20 -2.88
N LYS A 77 4.08 -16.63 -4.01
CA LYS A 77 3.32 -16.85 -5.23
C LYS A 77 2.24 -17.92 -4.96
N PRO A 78 0.96 -17.64 -5.25
CA PRO A 78 -0.13 -18.59 -5.07
C PRO A 78 0.03 -19.78 -6.02
N ARG A 79 -0.53 -20.92 -5.61
CA ARG A 79 -0.63 -22.11 -6.46
C ARG A 79 -1.70 -21.89 -7.53
N GLU A 80 -1.69 -22.75 -8.55
CA GLU A 80 -2.75 -22.76 -9.55
C GLU A 80 -4.12 -22.97 -8.90
N GLY A 81 -5.09 -22.10 -9.22
CA GLY A 81 -6.41 -22.08 -8.61
C GLY A 81 -6.53 -21.34 -7.27
N GLU A 82 -5.41 -20.91 -6.66
CA GLU A 82 -5.45 -20.03 -5.48
C GLU A 82 -5.62 -18.56 -5.89
N ARG A 83 -6.03 -17.73 -4.92
CA ARG A 83 -6.31 -16.30 -5.16
C ARG A 83 -5.02 -15.57 -5.57
N PRO A 84 -5.03 -14.81 -6.70
CA PRO A 84 -3.88 -14.01 -7.11
C PRO A 84 -3.46 -12.97 -6.07
N ARG A 85 -2.17 -12.61 -6.07
CA ARG A 85 -1.67 -11.54 -5.19
C ARG A 85 -2.27 -10.19 -5.57
N PRO A 86 -2.73 -9.39 -4.61
CA PRO A 86 -3.13 -8.03 -4.89
C PRO A 86 -1.96 -7.20 -5.41
N PHE A 87 -2.23 -6.28 -6.32
CA PHE A 87 -1.32 -5.19 -6.61
C PHE A 87 -1.46 -4.11 -5.56
N VAL A 88 -0.33 -3.59 -5.10
CA VAL A 88 -0.27 -2.35 -4.31
C VAL A 88 0.23 -1.25 -5.22
N ILE A 89 -0.63 -0.28 -5.47
CA ILE A 89 -0.31 0.90 -6.26
C ILE A 89 -0.27 2.14 -5.37
N ARG A 90 0.60 3.09 -5.67
CA ARG A 90 0.66 4.39 -4.98
C ARG A 90 0.37 5.52 -5.96
N VAL A 91 -0.62 6.33 -5.66
CA VAL A 91 -0.99 7.51 -6.46
C VAL A 91 -0.39 8.79 -5.88
N HIS A 92 -0.03 9.74 -6.75
CA HIS A 92 0.61 11.00 -6.36
C HIS A 92 -0.33 11.99 -5.65
N HIS A 93 -1.59 12.07 -6.07
CA HIS A 93 -2.61 12.95 -5.48
C HIS A 93 -3.71 12.16 -4.77
N GLY A 94 -4.14 12.64 -3.60
CA GLY A 94 -5.24 12.05 -2.83
C GLY A 94 -6.55 12.05 -3.60
N ASP A 95 -6.83 13.12 -4.36
CA ASP A 95 -8.09 13.29 -5.10
C ASP A 95 -8.34 12.21 -6.15
N VAL A 96 -7.26 11.59 -6.66
CA VAL A 96 -7.39 10.45 -7.59
C VAL A 96 -7.81 9.20 -6.84
N LYS A 97 -7.36 9.02 -5.59
CA LYS A 97 -7.75 7.88 -4.75
C LYS A 97 -9.26 7.83 -4.53
N ASP A 98 -9.92 8.97 -4.40
CA ASP A 98 -11.37 9.04 -4.16
C ASP A 98 -12.20 8.58 -5.38
N ARG A 99 -11.55 8.32 -6.53
CA ARG A 99 -12.16 7.76 -7.73
C ARG A 99 -12.04 6.22 -7.81
N PHE A 100 -11.40 5.57 -6.83
CA PHE A 100 -11.23 4.11 -6.74
C PHE A 100 -12.15 3.46 -5.72
#